data_AF-A0A959C9T7-F1
#
_entry.id   AF-A0A959C9T7-F1
#
_cell.length_a   1.000
_cell.length_b   1.000
_cell.length_c   1.000
_cell.angle_alpha   90.00
_cell.angle_beta   90.00
_cell.angle_gamma   90.00
#
_symmetry.space_group_name_H-M   'P 1'
#
loop_
_entity.id
_entity.type
_entity.pdbx_description
1 polymer ?
#
loop_
_entity_poly.entity_id
_entity_poly.type
_entity_poly.pdbx_seq_one_letter_code
_entity_poly.pdbx_strand_id
1 'polypeptide(L)'
;MKLPETINVPGYTATQPNVRMAADGYYELYYVSDCPGGAGGLDIWQVRFSETGSFAKPENLKALNTAGNEVTPFYHEADKTLFFSTKGRPTIGGYDIYKSVWEDNKWQEPEHLDVPLNSSFDDLYFVLQGDDTVYFTSNRESSTFLAADACCYDIFKGNYLPIDLKTISFAHPYDEALAGVVFTLSEVADDPNLRTRFSGEKNEADFSISRQKKYMVIGQKEFYTPDTVYFSTHTLPKDRHFVEKLYLTPEIALAVKTFHEWTKEPLNGVQVRLYETPGLVADEKFTGAEDNETRMQVGGRRMFTIIAEKEGFISDTAIVTAEELRAIAAGDTLTRNLFLSPASMSAYLPITLYFD
;
A
#
# COMPACT_ATOMS: atom_id res chain seq x y z
N MET A 1 -46.44 14.53 9.89
CA MET A 1 -46.03 15.67 9.03
C MET A 1 -45.31 15.12 7.81
N LYS A 2 -45.44 15.78 6.65
CA LYS A 2 -44.76 15.43 5.39
C LYS A 2 -43.56 16.36 5.22
N LEU A 3 -42.42 15.85 4.72
CA LEU A 3 -41.25 16.69 4.41
C LEU A 3 -41.54 17.67 3.26
N PRO A 4 -40.78 18.77 3.12
CA PRO A 4 -41.00 19.79 2.08
C PRO A 4 -41.02 19.23 0.65
N GLU A 5 -41.63 19.97 -0.28
CA GLU A 5 -41.71 19.61 -1.71
C GLU A 5 -40.34 19.58 -2.41
N THR A 6 -39.31 20.19 -1.81
CA THR A 6 -37.93 20.05 -2.29
C THR A 6 -37.42 18.62 -2.20
N ILE A 7 -37.95 17.82 -1.26
CA ILE A 7 -37.64 16.39 -1.09
C ILE A 7 -38.78 15.55 -1.69
N ASN A 8 -40.03 15.85 -1.32
CA ASN A 8 -41.23 15.19 -1.83
C ASN A 8 -41.74 15.85 -3.11
N VAL A 9 -40.95 15.80 -4.18
CA VAL A 9 -41.26 16.45 -5.47
C VAL A 9 -42.61 15.93 -6.00
N PRO A 10 -43.58 16.79 -6.34
CA PRO A 10 -44.88 16.36 -6.84
C PRO A 10 -44.76 15.50 -8.10
N GLY A 11 -45.44 14.35 -8.12
CA GLY A 11 -45.43 13.41 -9.24
C GLY A 11 -44.32 12.35 -9.18
N TYR A 12 -43.44 12.41 -8.18
CA TYR A 12 -42.32 11.49 -8.01
C TYR A 12 -42.32 10.87 -6.60
N THR A 13 -41.56 9.81 -6.44
CA THR A 13 -41.37 9.08 -5.18
C THR A 13 -40.22 9.66 -4.38
N ALA A 14 -40.30 9.58 -3.05
CA ALA A 14 -39.19 9.84 -2.15
C ALA A 14 -39.31 8.85 -0.98
N THR A 15 -38.43 7.85 -0.95
CA THR A 15 -38.58 6.66 -0.11
C THR A 15 -37.25 6.22 0.52
N GLN A 16 -37.30 5.19 1.36
CA GLN A 16 -36.12 4.48 1.88
C GLN A 16 -35.09 5.39 2.57
N PRO A 17 -35.52 6.14 3.60
CA PRO A 17 -34.65 7.10 4.26
C PRO A 17 -33.58 6.41 5.11
N ASN A 18 -32.37 6.95 5.08
CA ASN A 18 -31.30 6.67 6.03
C ASN A 18 -30.71 7.99 6.52
N VAL A 19 -30.56 8.14 7.83
CA VAL A 19 -30.07 9.38 8.44
C VAL A 19 -28.77 9.10 9.17
N ARG A 20 -27.80 9.99 9.00
CA ARG A 20 -26.62 10.08 9.86
C ARG A 20 -26.50 11.43 10.53
N MET A 21 -25.74 11.48 11.61
CA MET A 21 -25.34 12.72 12.28
C MET A 21 -23.93 13.07 11.84
N ALA A 22 -23.75 14.26 11.27
CA ALA A 22 -22.44 14.78 10.90
C ALA A 22 -21.72 15.35 12.14
N ALA A 23 -20.39 15.42 12.06
CA ALA A 23 -19.54 15.85 13.18
C ALA A 23 -19.76 17.31 13.62
N ASP A 24 -20.34 18.16 12.76
CA ASP A 24 -20.61 19.58 13.04
C ASP A 24 -22.02 19.85 13.56
N GLY A 25 -22.73 18.81 14.01
CA GLY A 25 -24.07 18.92 14.58
C GLY A 25 -25.20 19.04 13.57
N TYR A 26 -24.89 18.97 12.26
CA TYR A 26 -25.91 18.77 11.23
C TYR A 26 -26.22 17.29 11.03
N TYR A 27 -27.31 17.01 10.32
CA TYR A 27 -27.68 15.68 9.88
C TYR A 27 -27.62 15.59 8.36
N GLU A 28 -27.44 14.38 7.87
CA GLU A 28 -27.56 14.07 6.45
C GLU A 28 -28.59 12.97 6.28
N LEU A 29 -29.55 13.21 5.38
CA LEU A 29 -30.56 12.26 4.96
C LEU A 29 -30.18 11.74 3.57
N TYR A 30 -29.94 10.44 3.46
CA TYR A 30 -29.92 9.69 2.22
C TYR A 30 -31.32 9.15 1.95
N TYR A 31 -31.81 9.27 0.72
CA TYR A 31 -33.12 8.77 0.33
C TYR A 31 -33.15 8.40 -1.15
N VAL A 32 -34.17 7.65 -1.55
CA VAL A 32 -34.31 7.14 -2.92
C VAL A 32 -35.46 7.84 -3.63
N SER A 33 -35.24 8.31 -4.86
CA SER A 33 -36.22 9.04 -5.65
C SER A 33 -36.01 8.87 -7.15
N ASP A 34 -37.10 8.84 -7.92
CA ASP A 34 -37.16 8.89 -9.38
C ASP A 34 -37.36 10.32 -9.92
N CYS A 35 -37.06 11.34 -9.11
CA CYS A 35 -37.28 12.73 -9.50
C CYS A 35 -36.28 13.24 -10.56
N PRO A 36 -36.64 14.27 -11.35
CA PRO A 36 -35.79 14.78 -12.42
C PRO A 36 -34.44 15.28 -11.92
N GLY A 37 -33.38 14.99 -12.68
CA GLY A 37 -31.99 15.33 -12.32
C GLY A 37 -31.19 14.16 -11.74
N GLY A 38 -31.83 13.00 -11.59
CA GLY A 38 -31.20 11.71 -11.34
C GLY A 38 -30.42 11.15 -12.53
N ALA A 39 -29.74 10.02 -12.33
CA ALA A 39 -28.98 9.33 -13.36
C ALA A 39 -29.84 8.31 -14.13
N GLY A 40 -30.92 7.82 -13.54
CA GLY A 40 -31.66 6.67 -14.07
C GLY A 40 -33.05 6.50 -13.47
N GLY A 41 -33.40 5.26 -13.14
CA GLY A 41 -34.69 4.88 -12.59
C GLY A 41 -34.87 5.40 -11.17
N LEU A 42 -34.50 4.59 -10.18
CA LEU A 42 -34.46 5.01 -8.78
C LEU A 42 -33.03 5.40 -8.43
N ASP A 43 -32.85 6.62 -7.95
CA ASP A 43 -31.55 7.18 -7.61
C ASP A 43 -31.41 7.45 -6.12
N ILE A 44 -30.18 7.39 -5.60
CA ILE A 44 -29.84 7.85 -4.24
C ILE A 44 -29.57 9.36 -4.27
N TRP A 45 -30.26 10.07 -3.39
CA TRP A 45 -30.14 11.49 -3.13
C TRP A 45 -29.69 11.74 -1.70
N GLN A 46 -28.97 12.83 -1.49
CA GLN A 46 -28.51 13.29 -0.19
C GLN A 46 -29.05 14.69 0.08
N VAL A 47 -29.48 14.96 1.31
CA VAL A 47 -29.82 16.30 1.76
C VAL A 47 -29.33 16.53 3.18
N ARG A 48 -28.63 17.64 3.37
CA ARG A 48 -28.19 18.08 4.69
C ARG A 48 -29.30 18.86 5.39
N PHE A 49 -29.46 18.68 6.70
CA PHE A 49 -30.42 19.43 7.48
C PHE A 49 -29.94 19.74 8.90
N SER A 50 -30.42 20.85 9.46
CA SER A 50 -30.12 21.24 10.85
C SER A 50 -30.95 20.43 11.86
N GLU A 51 -30.54 20.44 13.13
CA GLU A 51 -31.34 19.89 14.24
C GLU A 51 -32.77 20.45 14.29
N THR A 52 -32.94 21.71 13.87
CA THR A 52 -34.24 22.40 13.80
C THR A 52 -35.07 22.04 12.56
N GLY A 53 -34.59 21.16 11.68
CA GLY A 53 -35.31 20.69 10.49
C GLY A 53 -35.24 21.61 9.26
N SER A 54 -34.23 22.49 9.18
CA SER A 54 -33.98 23.28 7.98
C SER A 54 -33.18 22.47 6.97
N PHE A 55 -33.81 22.09 5.85
CA PHE A 55 -33.20 21.28 4.79
C PHE A 55 -32.48 22.15 3.77
N ALA A 56 -31.28 21.71 3.37
CA ALA A 56 -30.58 22.22 2.19
C ALA A 56 -31.27 21.73 0.90
N LYS A 57 -30.70 22.12 -0.26
CA LYS A 57 -31.11 21.56 -1.55
C LYS A 57 -30.65 20.09 -1.63
N PRO A 58 -31.50 19.14 -2.04
CA PRO A 58 -31.05 17.78 -2.29
C PRO A 58 -30.07 17.68 -3.46
N GLU A 59 -29.10 16.79 -3.33
CA GLU A 59 -28.05 16.51 -4.29
C GLU A 59 -28.12 15.04 -4.71
N ASN A 60 -28.05 14.78 -6.02
CA ASN A 60 -28.00 13.42 -6.55
C ASN A 60 -26.57 12.87 -6.42
N LEU A 61 -26.43 11.67 -5.85
CA LEU A 61 -25.13 11.02 -5.68
C LEU A 61 -24.68 10.31 -6.96
N LYS A 62 -24.39 11.09 -8.01
CA LYS A 62 -24.05 10.61 -9.36
C LYS A 62 -22.92 9.58 -9.43
N ALA A 63 -21.99 9.60 -8.48
CA ALA A 63 -20.90 8.62 -8.41
C ALA A 63 -21.40 7.20 -8.07
N LEU A 64 -22.53 7.09 -7.37
CA LEU A 64 -23.12 5.82 -6.96
C LEU A 64 -24.14 5.34 -7.99
N ASN A 65 -24.95 6.28 -8.46
CA ASN A 65 -26.10 6.01 -9.31
C ASN A 65 -25.74 5.59 -10.74
N THR A 66 -26.64 4.85 -11.36
CA THR A 66 -26.53 4.35 -12.72
C THR A 66 -27.79 4.67 -13.53
N ALA A 67 -27.90 4.15 -14.74
CA ALA A 67 -29.16 4.20 -15.49
C ALA A 67 -30.24 3.27 -14.89
N GLY A 68 -29.87 2.37 -13.98
CA GLY A 68 -30.73 1.40 -13.32
C GLY A 68 -31.40 1.93 -12.06
N ASN A 69 -31.62 1.03 -11.10
CA ASN A 69 -32.21 1.36 -9.80
C ASN A 69 -31.17 1.14 -8.71
N GLU A 70 -30.90 2.17 -7.94
CA GLU A 70 -30.14 2.16 -6.68
C GLU A 70 -31.09 2.40 -5.51
N VAL A 71 -31.08 1.48 -4.56
CA VAL A 71 -32.06 1.41 -3.48
C VAL A 71 -31.41 1.08 -2.14
N THR A 72 -32.18 1.26 -1.07
CA THR A 72 -31.90 0.87 0.31
C THR A 72 -30.55 1.36 0.83
N PRO A 73 -30.29 2.69 0.81
CA PRO A 73 -29.04 3.23 1.31
C PRO A 73 -28.90 3.02 2.82
N PHE A 74 -27.70 2.69 3.25
CA PHE A 74 -27.31 2.59 4.66
C PHE A 74 -25.90 3.16 4.84
N TYR A 75 -25.78 4.27 5.58
CA TYR A 75 -24.50 4.87 5.88
C TYR A 75 -23.93 4.29 7.18
N HIS A 76 -22.72 3.72 7.10
CA HIS A 76 -21.95 3.26 8.24
C HIS A 76 -20.92 4.33 8.65
N GLU A 77 -21.08 4.89 9.86
CA GLU A 77 -20.28 6.03 10.31
C GLU A 77 -18.80 5.68 10.55
N ALA A 78 -18.52 4.52 11.16
CA ALA A 78 -17.15 4.13 11.51
C ALA A 78 -16.27 3.96 10.27
N ASP A 79 -16.81 3.32 9.23
CA ASP A 79 -16.07 3.05 7.99
C ASP A 79 -16.25 4.15 6.94
N LYS A 80 -17.04 5.19 7.25
CA LYS A 80 -17.44 6.24 6.29
C LYS A 80 -17.92 5.66 4.96
N THR A 81 -18.75 4.62 5.02
CA THR A 81 -19.12 3.80 3.87
C THR A 81 -20.63 3.81 3.68
N LEU A 82 -21.09 4.04 2.45
CA LEU A 82 -22.50 3.88 2.08
C LEU A 82 -22.69 2.51 1.43
N PHE A 83 -23.54 1.70 2.04
CA PHE A 83 -24.05 0.46 1.47
C PHE A 83 -25.37 0.74 0.78
N PHE A 84 -25.60 0.12 -0.37
CA PHE A 84 -26.84 0.26 -1.14
C PHE A 84 -27.00 -0.94 -2.05
N SER A 85 -28.21 -1.22 -2.52
CA SER A 85 -28.46 -2.30 -3.45
C SER A 85 -28.77 -1.77 -4.84
N THR A 86 -28.28 -2.44 -5.89
CA THR A 86 -28.46 -1.97 -7.27
C THR A 86 -28.72 -3.11 -8.26
N LYS A 87 -29.49 -2.78 -9.31
CA LYS A 87 -29.68 -3.60 -10.53
C LYS A 87 -28.97 -3.00 -11.76
N GLY A 88 -28.26 -1.89 -11.58
CA GLY A 88 -27.60 -1.16 -12.67
C GLY A 88 -26.10 -1.43 -12.80
N ARG A 89 -25.56 -2.34 -11.98
CA ARG A 89 -24.16 -2.79 -12.00
C ARG A 89 -24.11 -4.32 -12.17
N PRO A 90 -22.94 -4.93 -12.45
CA PRO A 90 -22.83 -6.39 -12.62
C PRO A 90 -23.27 -7.17 -11.38
N THR A 91 -24.44 -7.81 -11.45
CA THR A 91 -25.02 -8.59 -10.34
C THR A 91 -24.85 -10.09 -10.54
N ILE A 92 -24.90 -10.84 -9.43
CA ILE A 92 -25.07 -12.30 -9.39
C ILE A 92 -26.55 -12.65 -9.68
N GLY A 93 -27.47 -11.79 -9.24
CA GLY A 93 -28.91 -11.99 -9.37
C GLY A 93 -29.68 -10.71 -9.61
N GLY A 94 -30.65 -10.45 -8.75
CA GLY A 94 -31.53 -9.29 -8.82
C GLY A 94 -30.82 -8.04 -8.29
N TYR A 95 -31.33 -7.48 -7.21
CA TYR A 95 -30.66 -6.41 -6.48
C TYR A 95 -29.49 -7.00 -5.71
N ASP A 96 -28.30 -6.49 -5.93
CA ASP A 96 -27.12 -6.88 -5.16
C ASP A 96 -26.63 -5.70 -4.32
N ILE A 97 -26.15 -5.99 -3.12
CA ILE A 97 -25.57 -5.05 -2.18
C ILE A 97 -24.17 -4.66 -2.67
N TYR A 98 -23.96 -3.36 -2.82
CA TYR A 98 -22.70 -2.68 -3.08
C TYR A 98 -22.34 -1.79 -1.90
N LYS A 99 -21.06 -1.42 -1.83
CA LYS A 99 -20.56 -0.40 -0.93
C LYS A 99 -19.75 0.65 -1.69
N SER A 100 -19.73 1.88 -1.19
CA SER A 100 -18.78 2.91 -1.64
C SER A 100 -18.25 3.66 -0.42
N VAL A 101 -16.94 3.89 -0.38
CA VAL A 101 -16.27 4.58 0.71
C VAL A 101 -16.21 6.08 0.41
N TRP A 102 -16.42 6.91 1.43
CA TRP A 102 -16.18 8.35 1.36
C TRP A 102 -14.74 8.68 1.76
N GLU A 103 -13.91 9.01 0.78
CA GLU A 103 -12.48 9.33 0.94
C GLU A 103 -12.10 10.47 -0.01
N ASP A 104 -11.16 11.33 0.38
CA ASP A 104 -10.71 12.48 -0.44
C ASP A 104 -11.85 13.40 -0.93
N ASN A 105 -12.86 13.61 -0.08
CA ASN A 105 -14.06 14.41 -0.38
C ASN A 105 -14.87 13.91 -1.59
N LYS A 106 -14.83 12.60 -1.87
CA LYS A 106 -15.64 11.98 -2.91
C LYS A 106 -16.02 10.55 -2.54
N TRP A 107 -17.10 10.07 -3.16
CA TRP A 107 -17.43 8.66 -3.17
C TRP A 107 -16.48 7.91 -4.10
N GLN A 108 -15.89 6.82 -3.62
CA GLN A 108 -15.07 5.93 -4.41
C GLN A 108 -15.93 5.00 -5.29
N GLU A 109 -15.30 4.29 -6.23
CA GLU A 109 -16.02 3.37 -7.11
C GLU A 109 -16.78 2.30 -6.30
N PRO A 110 -18.08 2.09 -6.54
CA PRO A 110 -18.84 1.09 -5.81
C PRO A 110 -18.33 -0.34 -6.01
N GLU A 111 -18.11 -1.04 -4.89
CA GLU A 111 -17.66 -2.42 -4.84
C GLU A 111 -18.83 -3.37 -4.53
N HIS A 112 -18.96 -4.44 -5.31
CA HIS A 112 -19.92 -5.51 -5.10
C HIS A 112 -19.55 -6.33 -3.86
N LEU A 113 -20.52 -6.67 -2.99
CA LEU A 113 -20.27 -7.55 -1.84
C LEU A 113 -20.34 -9.03 -2.22
N ASP A 114 -19.37 -9.81 -1.77
CA ASP A 114 -19.32 -11.24 -2.08
C ASP A 114 -20.47 -12.06 -1.44
N VAL A 115 -20.68 -13.26 -1.97
CA VAL A 115 -21.47 -14.30 -1.29
C VAL A 115 -20.88 -14.60 0.11
N PRO A 116 -21.70 -14.83 1.15
CA PRO A 116 -23.15 -15.06 1.11
C PRO A 116 -24.02 -13.81 1.37
N LEU A 117 -23.42 -12.61 1.34
CA LEU A 117 -24.18 -11.36 1.53
C LEU A 117 -25.07 -11.13 0.31
N ASN A 118 -24.49 -11.22 -0.89
CA ASN A 118 -25.23 -11.34 -2.14
C ASN A 118 -25.50 -12.79 -2.52
N SER A 119 -26.49 -12.97 -3.39
CA SER A 119 -27.01 -14.24 -3.86
C SER A 119 -27.55 -14.09 -5.29
N SER A 120 -28.08 -15.16 -5.88
CA SER A 120 -28.75 -15.10 -7.19
C SER A 120 -30.15 -14.47 -7.16
N PHE A 121 -30.52 -13.80 -6.08
CA PHE A 121 -31.85 -13.27 -5.80
C PHE A 121 -31.78 -11.74 -5.53
N ASP A 122 -32.83 -11.13 -4.98
CA ASP A 122 -32.78 -9.74 -4.53
C ASP A 122 -32.27 -9.69 -3.08
N ASP A 123 -31.20 -8.93 -2.85
CA ASP A 123 -30.55 -8.67 -1.57
C ASP A 123 -30.56 -7.16 -1.28
N LEU A 124 -31.25 -6.77 -0.21
CA LEU A 124 -31.72 -5.41 0.06
C LEU A 124 -31.58 -5.03 1.54
N TYR A 125 -31.66 -3.74 1.85
CA TYR A 125 -31.72 -3.22 3.23
C TYR A 125 -30.58 -3.70 4.13
N PHE A 126 -29.35 -3.62 3.62
CA PHE A 126 -28.15 -3.95 4.38
C PHE A 126 -27.96 -3.01 5.57
N VAL A 127 -27.66 -3.58 6.75
CA VAL A 127 -27.34 -2.87 7.98
C VAL A 127 -26.15 -3.55 8.64
N LEU A 128 -25.11 -2.77 8.94
CA LEU A 128 -23.91 -3.22 9.66
C LEU A 128 -23.96 -2.76 11.12
N GLN A 129 -23.72 -3.71 12.03
CA GLN A 129 -23.48 -3.45 13.44
C GLN A 129 -21.97 -3.37 13.73
N GLY A 130 -21.60 -2.77 14.86
CA GLY A 130 -20.19 -2.53 15.22
C GLY A 130 -19.38 -3.78 15.59
N ASP A 131 -19.96 -4.98 15.56
CA ASP A 131 -19.30 -6.28 15.81
C ASP A 131 -19.16 -7.11 14.51
N ASP A 132 -19.14 -6.45 13.35
CA ASP A 132 -19.17 -7.04 12.01
C ASP A 132 -20.44 -7.85 11.69
N THR A 133 -21.40 -7.93 12.62
CA THR A 133 -22.68 -8.56 12.34
C THR A 133 -23.45 -7.70 11.33
N VAL A 134 -23.98 -8.34 10.29
CA VAL A 134 -24.89 -7.69 9.35
C VAL A 134 -26.27 -8.31 9.37
N TYR A 135 -27.25 -7.47 9.08
CA TYR A 135 -28.60 -7.87 8.75
C TYR A 135 -28.96 -7.32 7.39
N PHE A 136 -29.69 -8.10 6.61
CA PHE A 136 -30.21 -7.67 5.32
C PHE A 136 -31.45 -8.50 5.00
N THR A 137 -32.27 -8.01 4.07
CA THR A 137 -33.44 -8.74 3.59
C THR A 137 -33.14 -9.41 2.26
N SER A 138 -33.66 -10.61 2.06
CA SER A 138 -33.50 -11.33 0.80
C SER A 138 -34.72 -12.16 0.48
N ASN A 139 -34.97 -12.41 -0.80
CA ASN A 139 -35.95 -13.38 -1.28
C ASN A 139 -35.30 -14.69 -1.79
N ARG A 140 -34.08 -15.00 -1.32
CA ARG A 140 -33.38 -16.28 -1.56
C ARG A 140 -34.20 -17.51 -1.16
N GLU A 141 -33.86 -18.69 -1.67
CA GLU A 141 -34.66 -19.94 -1.57
C GLU A 141 -35.19 -20.30 -0.17
N SER A 142 -34.50 -19.92 0.91
CA SER A 142 -34.96 -20.16 2.28
C SER A 142 -36.00 -19.15 2.79
N SER A 143 -36.44 -18.21 1.96
CA SER A 143 -37.40 -17.17 2.32
C SER A 143 -38.84 -17.64 2.16
N THR A 144 -39.71 -17.15 3.03
CA THR A 144 -41.11 -17.56 3.07
C THR A 144 -41.94 -16.77 2.07
N PHE A 145 -42.66 -17.50 1.20
CA PHE A 145 -43.65 -16.91 0.30
C PHE A 145 -45.04 -16.97 0.95
N LEU A 146 -45.64 -15.81 1.26
CA LEU A 146 -46.99 -15.75 1.86
C LEU A 146 -48.11 -15.64 0.80
N ALA A 147 -47.97 -14.74 -0.18
CA ALA A 147 -48.93 -14.54 -1.28
C ALA A 147 -48.28 -13.73 -2.42
N ALA A 148 -48.87 -13.74 -3.62
CA ALA A 148 -48.36 -12.98 -4.77
C ALA A 148 -48.29 -11.46 -4.52
N ASP A 149 -49.19 -10.92 -3.68
CA ASP A 149 -49.28 -9.49 -3.36
C ASP A 149 -48.38 -9.08 -2.17
N ALA A 150 -47.79 -10.04 -1.46
CA ALA A 150 -46.86 -9.82 -0.35
C ALA A 150 -45.51 -10.46 -0.70
N CYS A 151 -44.62 -9.64 -1.27
CA CYS A 151 -43.33 -10.10 -1.77
C CYS A 151 -42.42 -10.63 -0.64
N CYS A 152 -41.49 -11.50 -1.03
CA CYS A 152 -41.12 -12.71 -0.30
C CYS A 152 -39.79 -12.54 0.44
N TYR A 153 -39.64 -11.43 1.16
CA TYR A 153 -38.37 -11.08 1.81
C TYR A 153 -38.37 -11.51 3.26
N ASP A 154 -37.38 -12.32 3.63
CA ASP A 154 -37.04 -12.61 5.03
C ASP A 154 -35.76 -11.88 5.43
N ILE A 155 -35.55 -11.73 6.74
CA ILE A 155 -34.34 -11.11 7.31
C ILE A 155 -33.28 -12.18 7.53
N PHE A 156 -32.10 -11.94 6.99
CA PHE A 156 -30.92 -12.78 7.12
C PHE A 156 -29.87 -12.09 7.98
N LYS A 157 -29.10 -12.91 8.69
CA LYS A 157 -27.90 -12.49 9.43
C LYS A 157 -26.66 -13.01 8.72
N GLY A 158 -25.65 -12.16 8.59
CA GLY A 158 -24.32 -12.52 8.09
C GLY A 158 -23.23 -11.85 8.91
N ASN A 159 -21.99 -11.94 8.43
CA ASN A 159 -20.87 -11.17 8.95
C ASN A 159 -20.17 -10.42 7.80
N TYR A 160 -19.95 -9.12 7.95
CA TYR A 160 -19.10 -8.31 7.07
C TYR A 160 -17.69 -8.30 7.64
N LEU A 161 -16.85 -9.20 7.14
CA LEU A 161 -15.52 -9.41 7.72
C LEU A 161 -14.46 -8.80 6.79
N PRO A 162 -14.03 -7.54 7.02
CA PRO A 162 -12.86 -7.01 6.33
C PRO A 162 -11.65 -7.89 6.63
N ILE A 163 -10.69 -7.94 5.70
CA ILE A 163 -9.40 -8.55 5.97
C ILE A 163 -8.46 -7.41 6.37
N ASP A 164 -7.86 -7.53 7.55
CA ASP A 164 -6.82 -6.61 7.98
C ASP A 164 -5.47 -7.10 7.49
N LEU A 165 -4.79 -6.24 6.73
CA LEU A 165 -3.40 -6.39 6.35
C LEU A 165 -2.56 -5.45 7.20
N LYS A 166 -1.69 -6.03 8.01
CA LYS A 166 -0.62 -5.33 8.69
C LYS A 166 0.66 -5.47 7.88
N THR A 167 1.26 -4.35 7.53
CA THR A 167 2.57 -4.30 6.87
C THR A 167 3.61 -3.77 7.84
N ILE A 168 4.81 -4.35 7.83
CA ILE A 168 5.89 -3.98 8.75
C ILE A 168 7.19 -3.88 7.98
N SER A 169 7.92 -2.77 8.13
CA SER A 169 9.20 -2.54 7.47
C SER A 169 10.40 -2.77 8.38
N PHE A 170 11.45 -3.31 7.78
CA PHE A 170 12.75 -3.57 8.38
C PHE A 170 13.89 -3.11 7.46
N ALA A 171 15.03 -2.79 8.07
CA ALA A 171 16.28 -2.55 7.36
C ALA A 171 17.00 -3.89 7.14
N HIS A 172 17.17 -4.27 5.87
CA HIS A 172 18.07 -5.36 5.48
C HIS A 172 19.54 -4.91 5.67
N PRO A 173 20.47 -5.78 6.09
CA PRO A 173 20.32 -7.20 6.42
C PRO A 173 20.15 -7.53 7.92
N TYR A 174 19.86 -6.53 8.76
CA TYR A 174 19.89 -6.65 10.23
C TYR A 174 18.51 -6.78 10.89
N ASP A 175 17.43 -6.76 10.10
CA ASP A 175 16.04 -6.93 10.54
C ASP A 175 15.60 -5.91 11.62
N GLU A 176 16.19 -4.72 11.59
CA GLU A 176 15.83 -3.63 12.50
C GLU A 176 14.60 -2.89 12.00
N ALA A 177 13.71 -2.51 12.92
CA ALA A 177 12.51 -1.74 12.60
C ALA A 177 12.87 -0.46 11.83
N LEU A 178 12.32 -0.28 10.63
CA LEU A 178 12.63 0.85 9.76
C LEU A 178 11.44 1.82 9.68
N ALA A 179 11.47 2.86 10.51
CA ALA A 179 10.45 3.91 10.53
C ALA A 179 10.53 4.84 9.30
N GLY A 180 9.43 5.54 8.99
CA GLY A 180 9.38 6.54 7.91
C GLY A 180 9.34 5.94 6.50
N VAL A 181 8.86 4.70 6.38
CA VAL A 181 8.64 4.03 5.10
C VAL A 181 7.27 4.43 4.56
N VAL A 182 7.23 4.71 3.25
CA VAL A 182 5.99 4.90 2.50
C VAL A 182 5.56 3.55 1.95
N PHE A 183 4.43 3.04 2.44
CA PHE A 183 3.81 1.82 1.97
C PHE A 183 2.80 2.15 0.88
N THR A 184 2.89 1.48 -0.27
CA THR A 184 1.91 1.58 -1.36
C THR A 184 1.30 0.20 -1.60
N LEU A 185 0.01 0.08 -1.36
CA LEU A 185 -0.78 -1.12 -1.66
C LEU A 185 -1.45 -0.97 -3.03
N SER A 186 -1.50 -2.04 -3.81
CA SER A 186 -2.20 -2.09 -5.10
C SER A 186 -2.80 -3.46 -5.34
N GLU A 187 -3.99 -3.52 -5.95
CA GLU A 187 -4.54 -4.77 -6.49
C GLU A 187 -3.82 -5.12 -7.79
N VAL A 188 -3.39 -6.37 -7.94
CA VAL A 188 -2.56 -6.84 -9.07
C VAL A 188 -3.39 -7.06 -10.36
N ALA A 189 -4.72 -7.01 -10.27
CA ALA A 189 -5.57 -7.64 -11.26
C ALA A 189 -5.83 -6.88 -12.56
N ASP A 190 -5.82 -5.54 -12.67
CA ASP A 190 -5.88 -4.86 -13.99
C ASP A 190 -5.81 -3.31 -14.02
N ASP A 191 -5.53 -2.58 -12.93
CA ASP A 191 -5.40 -1.11 -13.02
C ASP A 191 -4.24 -0.55 -12.16
N PRO A 192 -3.16 0.00 -12.77
CA PRO A 192 -2.11 0.68 -12.04
C PRO A 192 -2.57 1.94 -11.30
N ASN A 193 -3.82 2.39 -11.45
CA ASN A 193 -4.39 3.57 -10.80
C ASN A 193 -5.06 3.30 -9.45
N LEU A 194 -5.38 2.05 -9.11
CA LEU A 194 -5.88 1.68 -7.78
C LEU A 194 -4.71 1.49 -6.81
N ARG A 195 -4.23 2.61 -6.24
CA ARG A 195 -3.15 2.62 -5.24
C ARG A 195 -3.56 3.35 -3.99
N THR A 196 -3.54 2.66 -2.85
CA THR A 196 -3.62 3.30 -1.53
C THR A 196 -2.20 3.55 -1.06
N ARG A 197 -1.86 4.81 -0.76
CA ARG A 197 -0.55 5.21 -0.22
C ARG A 197 -0.68 5.56 1.25
N PHE A 198 0.22 5.02 2.05
CA PHE A 198 0.32 5.31 3.47
C PHE A 198 1.75 5.68 3.83
N SER A 199 1.93 6.76 4.57
CA SER A 199 3.22 7.18 5.14
C SER A 199 3.05 7.36 6.64
N GLY A 200 3.72 6.53 7.42
CA GLY A 200 3.66 6.58 8.88
C GLY A 200 4.99 7.04 9.51
N GLU A 201 4.91 7.61 10.71
CA GLU A 201 6.10 7.87 11.54
C GLU A 201 6.71 6.59 12.13
N LYS A 202 5.94 5.50 12.18
CA LYS A 202 6.37 4.18 12.65
C LYS A 202 6.88 3.31 11.49
N ASN A 203 7.24 2.07 11.78
CA ASN A 203 7.64 1.05 10.81
C ASN A 203 6.49 0.10 10.43
N GLU A 204 5.24 0.50 10.64
CA GLU A 204 4.06 -0.33 10.38
C GLU A 204 2.95 0.48 9.73
N ALA A 205 2.11 -0.19 8.94
CA ALA A 205 0.90 0.36 8.35
C ALA A 205 -0.18 -0.71 8.23
N ASP A 206 -1.42 -0.33 8.55
CA ASP A 206 -2.59 -1.20 8.48
C ASP A 206 -3.45 -0.82 7.26
N PHE A 207 -3.94 -1.82 6.54
CA PHE A 207 -4.81 -1.68 5.38
C PHE A 207 -6.00 -2.62 5.50
N SER A 208 -7.18 -2.15 5.10
CA SER A 208 -8.34 -3.02 4.89
C SER A 208 -8.36 -3.49 3.45
N ILE A 209 -8.38 -4.80 3.23
CA ILE A 209 -8.32 -5.41 1.89
C ILE A 209 -9.48 -6.37 1.64
N SER A 210 -9.82 -6.53 0.36
CA SER A 210 -10.90 -7.40 -0.11
C SER A 210 -10.44 -8.85 -0.35
N ARG A 211 -11.38 -9.79 -0.24
CA ARG A 211 -11.16 -11.23 -0.40
C ARG A 211 -10.96 -11.62 -1.87
N GLN A 212 -10.40 -12.81 -2.11
CA GLN A 212 -10.24 -13.39 -3.45
C GLN A 212 -9.51 -12.50 -4.46
N LYS A 213 -8.72 -11.54 -3.99
CA LYS A 213 -7.89 -10.66 -4.81
C LYS A 213 -6.42 -11.03 -4.68
N LYS A 214 -5.61 -10.48 -5.57
CA LYS A 214 -4.15 -10.50 -5.48
C LYS A 214 -3.67 -9.08 -5.20
N TYR A 215 -2.74 -8.94 -4.28
CA TYR A 215 -2.21 -7.65 -3.88
C TYR A 215 -0.70 -7.61 -4.02
N MET A 216 -0.21 -6.39 -4.22
CA MET A 216 1.18 -6.02 -4.16
C MET A 216 1.32 -4.89 -3.13
N VAL A 217 2.29 -5.03 -2.23
CA VAL A 217 2.71 -3.94 -1.33
C VAL A 217 4.15 -3.60 -1.66
N ILE A 218 4.41 -2.31 -1.86
CA ILE A 218 5.76 -1.76 -2.07
C ILE A 218 6.10 -0.85 -0.89
N GLY A 219 7.26 -1.05 -0.29
CA GLY A 219 7.82 -0.17 0.75
C GLY A 219 8.92 0.68 0.15
N GLN A 220 8.79 2.01 0.25
CA GLN A 220 9.77 2.96 -0.29
C GLN A 220 10.26 3.91 0.80
N LYS A 221 11.55 4.22 0.77
CA LYS A 221 12.17 5.22 1.64
C LYS A 221 13.38 5.83 0.93
N GLU A 222 13.63 7.11 1.16
CA GLU A 222 14.79 7.81 0.59
C GLU A 222 16.11 7.13 1.00
N PHE A 223 17.02 6.95 0.03
CA PHE A 223 18.30 6.23 0.18
C PHE A 223 18.16 4.74 0.56
N TYR A 224 17.02 4.13 0.28
CA TYR A 224 16.85 2.69 0.37
C TYR A 224 16.34 2.15 -0.97
N THR A 225 16.89 1.00 -1.37
CA THR A 225 16.29 0.19 -2.42
C THR A 225 14.94 -0.35 -1.92
N PRO A 226 13.82 -0.10 -2.65
CA PRO A 226 12.50 -0.57 -2.26
C PRO A 226 12.40 -2.10 -2.19
N ASP A 227 11.49 -2.57 -1.34
CA ASP A 227 11.08 -3.98 -1.32
C ASP A 227 9.62 -4.11 -1.76
N THR A 228 9.27 -5.27 -2.31
CA THR A 228 7.93 -5.54 -2.84
C THR A 228 7.49 -6.96 -2.50
N VAL A 229 6.30 -7.07 -1.93
CA VAL A 229 5.67 -8.36 -1.59
C VAL A 229 4.38 -8.54 -2.36
N TYR A 230 4.13 -9.76 -2.79
CA TYR A 230 2.90 -10.17 -3.49
C TYR A 230 2.20 -11.25 -2.69
N PHE A 231 0.90 -11.10 -2.49
CA PHE A 231 0.11 -12.10 -1.78
C PHE A 231 -1.33 -12.16 -2.32
N SER A 232 -2.07 -13.16 -1.86
CA SER A 232 -3.41 -13.47 -2.36
C SER A 232 -4.36 -13.74 -1.20
N THR A 233 -5.55 -13.16 -1.26
CA THR A 233 -6.63 -13.39 -0.29
C THR A 233 -7.58 -14.52 -0.70
N HIS A 234 -7.15 -15.39 -1.64
CA HIS A 234 -7.89 -16.62 -1.99
C HIS A 234 -7.87 -17.65 -0.84
N THR A 235 -6.74 -17.74 -0.14
CA THR A 235 -6.59 -18.58 1.06
C THR A 235 -6.39 -17.65 2.25
N LEU A 236 -7.24 -17.77 3.27
CA LEU A 236 -7.17 -16.92 4.46
C LEU A 236 -6.43 -17.62 5.61
N PRO A 237 -5.58 -16.91 6.36
CA PRO A 237 -5.09 -17.39 7.64
C PRO A 237 -6.27 -17.54 8.61
N LYS A 238 -6.12 -18.41 9.62
CA LYS A 238 -7.21 -18.80 10.54
C LYS A 238 -7.75 -17.62 11.34
N ASP A 239 -6.89 -16.69 11.69
CA ASP A 239 -7.17 -15.45 12.42
C ASP A 239 -7.49 -14.26 11.50
N ARG A 240 -7.45 -14.45 10.18
CA ARG A 240 -7.76 -13.44 9.14
C ARG A 240 -6.86 -12.20 9.17
N HIS A 241 -5.75 -12.24 9.89
CA HIS A 241 -4.74 -11.19 9.87
C HIS A 241 -3.64 -11.56 8.88
N PHE A 242 -3.47 -10.75 7.85
CA PHE A 242 -2.29 -10.83 7.00
C PHE A 242 -1.20 -9.97 7.61
N VAL A 243 -0.02 -10.55 7.80
CA VAL A 243 1.17 -9.82 8.25
C VAL A 243 2.24 -9.96 7.20
N GLU A 244 2.48 -8.88 6.46
CA GLU A 244 3.49 -8.83 5.42
C GLU A 244 4.69 -8.00 5.88
N LYS A 245 5.90 -8.53 5.66
CA LYS A 245 7.14 -7.88 6.09
C LYS A 245 7.94 -7.44 4.87
N LEU A 246 8.42 -6.20 4.90
CA LEU A 246 9.25 -5.62 3.85
C LEU A 246 10.65 -5.31 4.38
N TYR A 247 11.67 -5.66 3.60
CA TYR A 247 13.08 -5.57 3.96
C TYR A 247 13.82 -4.64 3.00
N LEU A 248 13.87 -3.35 3.34
CA LEU A 248 14.49 -2.34 2.49
C LEU A 248 16.00 -2.35 2.70
N THR A 249 16.77 -2.29 1.62
CA THR A 249 18.24 -2.28 1.65
C THR A 249 18.77 -0.85 1.62
N PRO A 250 19.58 -0.40 2.59
CA PRO A 250 20.14 0.95 2.54
C PRO A 250 21.11 1.08 1.36
N GLU A 251 21.13 2.25 0.75
CA GLU A 251 22.10 2.61 -0.27
C GLU A 251 23.35 3.14 0.42
N ILE A 252 24.40 2.32 0.51
CA ILE A 252 25.69 2.71 1.07
C ILE A 252 26.73 2.49 -0.01
N ALA A 253 27.41 3.57 -0.40
CA ALA A 253 28.53 3.49 -1.31
C ALA A 253 29.82 3.19 -0.54
N LEU A 254 30.68 2.34 -1.08
CA LEU A 254 32.06 2.17 -0.66
C LEU A 254 32.95 2.88 -1.68
N ALA A 255 33.74 3.85 -1.22
CA ALA A 255 34.83 4.47 -1.96
C ALA A 255 36.16 3.87 -1.49
N VAL A 256 36.84 3.12 -2.35
CA VAL A 256 38.19 2.61 -2.07
C VAL A 256 39.20 3.47 -2.79
N LYS A 257 40.08 4.14 -2.05
CA LYS A 257 41.20 4.92 -2.56
C LYS A 257 42.49 4.17 -2.34
N THR A 258 43.36 4.16 -3.32
CA THR A 258 44.59 3.37 -3.30
C THR A 258 45.82 4.26 -3.43
N PHE A 259 46.85 3.95 -2.66
CA PHE A 259 48.05 4.77 -2.55
C PHE A 259 49.29 3.89 -2.54
N HIS A 260 50.42 4.48 -2.92
CA HIS A 260 51.71 3.87 -2.69
C HIS A 260 52.07 3.96 -1.20
N GLU A 261 52.51 2.85 -0.58
CA GLU A 261 52.72 2.82 0.88
C GLU A 261 53.80 3.78 1.37
N TRP A 262 54.92 3.91 0.67
CA TRP A 262 56.01 4.80 1.14
C TRP A 262 55.84 6.26 0.72
N THR A 263 55.54 6.55 -0.55
CA THR A 263 55.39 7.93 -1.03
C THR A 263 54.06 8.57 -0.64
N LYS A 264 53.05 7.76 -0.29
CA LYS A 264 51.67 8.17 -0.02
C LYS A 264 50.99 8.85 -1.24
N GLU A 265 51.58 8.75 -2.42
CA GLU A 265 51.00 9.25 -3.66
C GLU A 265 49.87 8.34 -4.18
N PRO A 266 48.89 8.89 -4.92
CA PRO A 266 47.81 8.13 -5.54
C PRO A 266 48.33 6.99 -6.43
N LEU A 267 47.72 5.80 -6.32
CA LEU A 267 48.07 4.64 -7.13
C LEU A 267 46.91 4.22 -8.04
N ASN A 268 47.02 4.49 -9.34
CA ASN A 268 45.94 4.21 -10.30
C ASN A 268 46.02 2.77 -10.85
N GLY A 269 44.95 2.29 -11.50
CA GLY A 269 44.91 0.96 -12.11
C GLY A 269 45.09 -0.21 -11.13
N VAL A 270 44.65 -0.02 -9.88
CA VAL A 270 44.65 -1.05 -8.83
C VAL A 270 43.35 -1.83 -8.91
N GLN A 271 43.44 -3.16 -8.89
CA GLN A 271 42.28 -4.04 -8.83
C GLN A 271 41.79 -4.14 -7.39
N VAL A 272 40.51 -3.89 -7.16
CA VAL A 272 39.85 -3.95 -5.85
C VAL A 272 38.78 -5.03 -5.91
N ARG A 273 38.90 -6.02 -5.03
CA ARG A 273 37.93 -7.11 -4.88
C ARG A 273 37.30 -7.09 -3.50
N LEU A 274 36.01 -7.42 -3.47
CA LEU A 274 35.25 -7.60 -2.24
C LEU A 274 34.92 -9.07 -2.05
N TYR A 275 35.15 -9.58 -0.84
CA TYR A 275 34.87 -10.94 -0.43
C TYR A 275 33.92 -10.95 0.76
N GLU A 276 32.72 -11.50 0.57
CA GLU A 276 31.78 -11.74 1.69
C GLU A 276 32.05 -13.09 2.37
N THR A 277 32.55 -14.07 1.61
CA THR A 277 33.01 -15.37 2.11
C THR A 277 34.42 -15.62 1.56
N PRO A 278 35.35 -16.19 2.35
CA PRO A 278 36.71 -16.48 1.88
C PRO A 278 36.70 -17.27 0.56
N GLY A 279 37.42 -16.77 -0.45
CA GLY A 279 37.58 -17.44 -1.75
C GLY A 279 36.48 -17.19 -2.77
N LEU A 280 35.39 -16.49 -2.42
CA LEU A 280 34.33 -16.09 -3.36
C LEU A 280 34.31 -14.57 -3.53
N VAL A 281 34.67 -14.10 -4.71
CA VAL A 281 34.61 -12.68 -5.08
C VAL A 281 33.14 -12.28 -5.25
N ALA A 282 32.68 -11.34 -4.43
CA ALA A 282 31.33 -10.79 -4.50
C ALA A 282 31.23 -9.66 -5.52
N ASP A 283 32.28 -8.85 -5.63
CA ASP A 283 32.35 -7.74 -6.57
C ASP A 283 33.83 -7.40 -6.86
N GLU A 284 34.11 -6.90 -8.06
CA GLU A 284 35.46 -6.59 -8.55
C GLU A 284 35.41 -5.34 -9.41
N LYS A 285 36.30 -4.39 -9.12
CA LYS A 285 36.52 -3.19 -9.93
C LYS A 285 37.99 -2.83 -10.00
N PHE A 286 38.33 -1.97 -10.94
CA PHE A 286 39.62 -1.30 -10.98
C PHE A 286 39.44 0.16 -10.56
N THR A 287 40.48 0.76 -9.97
CA THR A 287 40.61 2.22 -9.93
C THR A 287 40.82 2.74 -11.34
N GLY A 288 40.44 3.99 -11.59
CA GLY A 288 40.51 4.59 -12.91
C GLY A 288 41.92 4.62 -13.48
N ALA A 289 42.04 4.88 -14.78
CA ALA A 289 43.35 5.09 -15.40
C ALA A 289 44.01 6.40 -14.90
N GLU A 290 43.18 7.41 -14.60
CA GLU A 290 43.60 8.74 -14.18
C GLU A 290 43.20 9.09 -12.73
N ASP A 291 42.47 8.20 -12.05
CA ASP A 291 42.12 8.33 -10.64
C ASP A 291 42.52 7.09 -9.84
N ASN A 292 42.67 7.26 -8.52
CA ASN A 292 43.06 6.18 -7.62
C ASN A 292 41.88 5.65 -6.81
N GLU A 293 40.64 5.89 -7.26
CA GLU A 293 39.42 5.60 -6.51
C GLU A 293 38.51 4.65 -7.29
N THR A 294 37.81 3.77 -6.59
CA THR A 294 36.68 3.03 -7.16
C THR A 294 35.50 3.02 -6.21
N ARG A 295 34.28 2.97 -6.77
CA ARG A 295 33.02 3.03 -6.02
C ARG A 295 32.16 1.79 -6.22
N MET A 296 31.65 1.22 -5.13
CA MET A 296 30.85 -0.03 -5.12
C MET A 296 29.67 0.14 -4.17
N GLN A 297 28.55 -0.56 -4.39
CA GLN A 297 27.40 -0.52 -3.48
C GLN A 297 27.51 -1.66 -2.46
N VAL A 298 27.34 -1.35 -1.17
CA VAL A 298 27.62 -2.29 -0.08
C VAL A 298 26.54 -2.38 1.00
N GLY A 299 25.48 -1.57 0.94
CA GLY A 299 24.51 -1.48 2.04
C GLY A 299 23.67 -2.75 2.30
N GLY A 300 23.58 -3.68 1.36
CA GLY A 300 22.95 -5.00 1.58
C GLY A 300 23.86 -6.05 2.23
N ARG A 301 25.10 -5.70 2.56
CA ARG A 301 26.10 -6.65 3.04
C ARG A 301 26.18 -6.63 4.55
N ARG A 302 26.43 -7.80 5.15
CA ARG A 302 26.66 -7.93 6.60
C ARG A 302 28.09 -7.60 7.00
N MET A 303 29.06 -8.06 6.22
CA MET A 303 30.49 -7.79 6.38
C MET A 303 31.21 -8.21 5.11
N PHE A 304 32.41 -7.70 4.89
CA PHE A 304 33.25 -8.11 3.77
C PHE A 304 34.72 -7.73 3.99
N THR A 305 35.59 -8.40 3.24
CA THR A 305 37.01 -8.08 3.13
C THR A 305 37.26 -7.41 1.78
N ILE A 306 37.97 -6.28 1.81
CA ILE A 306 38.48 -5.55 0.65
C ILE A 306 39.92 -5.98 0.43
N ILE A 307 40.26 -6.42 -0.78
CA ILE A 307 41.64 -6.71 -1.17
C ILE A 307 41.98 -5.84 -2.37
N ALA A 308 43.05 -5.06 -2.27
CA ALA A 308 43.60 -4.27 -3.37
C ALA A 308 44.90 -4.89 -3.89
N GLU A 309 44.94 -5.16 -5.19
CA GLU A 309 46.03 -5.86 -5.87
C GLU A 309 46.49 -5.07 -7.10
N LYS A 310 47.81 -5.05 -7.32
CA LYS A 310 48.42 -4.51 -8.52
C LYS A 310 49.72 -5.25 -8.80
N GLU A 311 49.98 -5.56 -10.07
CA GLU A 311 51.22 -6.21 -10.47
C GLU A 311 52.45 -5.40 -10.02
N GLY A 312 53.44 -6.07 -9.44
CA GLY A 312 54.63 -5.44 -8.88
C GLY A 312 54.46 -4.90 -7.46
N PHE A 313 53.27 -5.02 -6.86
CA PHE A 313 52.98 -4.61 -5.49
C PHE A 313 52.51 -5.79 -4.62
N ILE A 314 52.79 -5.69 -3.33
CA ILE A 314 52.17 -6.49 -2.26
C ILE A 314 50.79 -5.90 -2.01
N SER A 315 49.77 -6.77 -2.02
CA SER A 315 48.38 -6.41 -1.78
C SER A 315 48.15 -5.83 -0.39
N ASP A 316 47.20 -4.92 -0.28
CA ASP A 316 46.69 -4.45 1.01
C ASP A 316 45.25 -4.94 1.22
N THR A 317 44.87 -5.13 2.48
CA THR A 317 43.59 -5.73 2.87
C THR A 317 42.94 -4.94 3.99
N ALA A 318 41.65 -4.63 3.85
CA ALA A 318 40.84 -4.06 4.92
C ALA A 318 39.59 -4.92 5.16
N ILE A 319 39.21 -5.07 6.42
CA ILE A 319 37.95 -5.71 6.79
C ILE A 319 36.95 -4.62 7.15
N VAL A 320 35.73 -4.77 6.63
CA VAL A 320 34.57 -3.97 7.03
C VAL A 320 33.63 -4.86 7.81
N THR A 321 33.42 -4.51 9.08
CA THR A 321 32.62 -5.31 10.01
C THR A 321 31.13 -4.96 9.90
N ALA A 322 30.28 -5.81 10.47
CA ALA A 322 28.85 -5.54 10.57
C ALA A 322 28.52 -4.31 11.40
N GLU A 323 29.24 -4.11 12.50
CA GLU A 323 29.06 -2.94 13.37
C GLU A 323 29.39 -1.64 12.64
N GLU A 324 30.45 -1.66 11.82
CA GLU A 324 30.82 -0.51 11.02
C GLU A 324 29.77 -0.18 9.95
N LEU A 325 29.35 -1.17 9.14
CA LEU A 325 28.33 -0.92 8.11
C LEU A 325 27.03 -0.41 8.70
N ARG A 326 26.63 -0.96 9.85
CA ARG A 326 25.41 -0.57 10.56
C ARG A 326 25.48 0.87 11.10
N ALA A 327 26.67 1.39 11.38
CA ALA A 327 26.85 2.75 11.88
C ALA A 327 26.78 3.82 10.78
N ILE A 328 26.78 3.43 9.50
CA ILE A 328 26.77 4.35 8.36
C ILE A 328 25.32 4.68 8.01
N ALA A 329 25.01 5.98 7.87
CA ALA A 329 23.69 6.39 7.46
C ALA A 329 23.41 5.99 6.01
N ALA A 330 22.14 5.67 5.71
CA ALA A 330 21.72 5.43 4.34
C ALA A 330 21.97 6.69 3.49
N GLY A 331 22.54 6.51 2.30
CA GLY A 331 22.97 7.57 1.39
C GLY A 331 24.44 7.97 1.54
N ASP A 332 25.08 7.59 2.64
CA ASP A 332 26.48 7.96 2.89
C ASP A 332 27.48 7.06 2.17
N THR A 333 28.74 7.52 2.15
CA THR A 333 29.85 6.81 1.54
C THR A 333 30.86 6.36 2.60
N LEU A 334 31.04 5.04 2.74
CA LEU A 334 32.17 4.45 3.44
C LEU A 334 33.45 4.69 2.65
N THR A 335 34.44 5.37 3.22
CA THR A 335 35.74 5.54 2.57
C THR A 335 36.79 4.63 3.17
N ARG A 336 37.59 3.99 2.31
CA ARG A 336 38.75 3.17 2.69
C ARG A 336 39.97 3.54 1.88
N ASN A 337 41.06 3.83 2.59
CA ASN A 337 42.36 4.05 1.99
C ASN A 337 43.18 2.76 2.14
N LEU A 338 43.67 2.24 1.04
CA LEU A 338 44.55 1.07 0.99
C LEU A 338 45.92 1.48 0.46
N PHE A 339 46.98 0.93 1.03
CA PHE A 339 48.35 1.32 0.74
C PHE A 339 49.18 0.12 0.31
N LEU A 340 49.53 0.08 -0.97
CA LEU A 340 50.24 -1.05 -1.55
C LEU A 340 51.76 -0.81 -1.49
N SER A 341 52.50 -1.79 -0.98
CA SER A 341 53.96 -1.75 -0.92
C SER A 341 54.57 -2.39 -2.17
N PRO A 342 55.65 -1.84 -2.76
CA PRO A 342 56.36 -2.51 -3.85
C PRO A 342 56.85 -3.92 -3.45
N ALA A 343 56.71 -4.90 -4.36
CA ALA A 343 57.08 -6.30 -4.08
C ALA A 343 58.60 -6.55 -4.06
N SER A 344 59.41 -5.67 -4.65
CA SER A 344 60.87 -5.70 -4.53
C SER A 344 61.49 -4.30 -4.62
N MET A 345 62.63 -4.10 -3.95
CA MET A 345 63.44 -2.87 -4.09
C MET A 345 64.04 -2.69 -5.51
N SER A 346 64.12 -3.76 -6.31
CA SER A 346 64.67 -3.68 -7.67
C SER A 346 63.73 -2.98 -8.67
N ALA A 347 62.47 -2.74 -8.30
CA ALA A 347 61.51 -1.97 -9.11
C ALA A 347 61.86 -0.46 -9.21
N TYR A 348 62.84 0.03 -8.44
CA TYR A 348 63.27 1.43 -8.41
C TYR A 348 64.63 1.68 -9.10
N LEU A 349 65.22 0.73 -9.83
CA LEU A 349 66.48 0.99 -10.54
C LEU A 349 66.25 1.65 -11.92
N PRO A 350 67.00 2.71 -12.26
CA PRO A 350 68.16 3.24 -11.53
C PRO A 350 67.83 4.46 -10.65
N ILE A 351 68.17 4.36 -9.37
CA ILE A 351 68.33 5.52 -8.49
C ILE A 351 69.49 6.35 -9.06
N THR A 352 69.19 7.55 -9.55
CA THR A 352 70.23 8.51 -9.94
C THR A 352 70.76 9.17 -8.67
N LEU A 353 71.88 8.68 -8.15
CA LEU A 353 72.63 9.32 -7.08
C LEU A 353 73.44 10.47 -7.68
N TYR A 354 73.09 11.70 -7.33
CA TYR A 354 73.98 12.85 -7.51
C TYR A 354 74.93 12.88 -6.31
N PHE A 355 76.23 12.77 -6.59
CA PHE A 355 77.27 13.11 -5.62
C PHE A 355 77.74 14.53 -5.92
N ASP A 356 77.81 15.34 -4.88
CA ASP A 356 78.32 16.70 -4.82
C ASP A 356 79.86 16.77 -4.78
#